data_AF-A0A960W6Z7-F1
#
_entry.id   AF-A0A960W6Z7-F1
#
_cell.length_a   1.000
_cell.length_b   1.000
_cell.length_c   1.000
_cell.angle_alpha   90.00
_cell.angle_beta   90.00
_cell.angle_gamma   90.00
#
_symmetry.space_group_name_H-M   'P 1'
#
loop_
_entity.id
_entity.type
_entity.pdbx_description
1 polymer ?
#
loop_
_entity_poly.entity_id
_entity_poly.type
_entity_poly.pdbx_seq_one_letter_code
_entity_poly.pdbx_strand_id
1 'polypeptide(L)'
;HVLGQSFLYKMVRLMVGTLLDVGRGKIPPDTIANILSTGDTLLVGTTAPAHGLFLKKVYYSEIQKISPADKKCNFLPLFDVLNSGEI
;
A
#
# COMPACT_ATOMS: atom_id res chain seq x y z
N HIS A 1 -9.31 -7.97 -2.68
CA HIS A 1 -8.16 -7.72 -1.77
C HIS A 1 -6.90 -7.56 -2.61
N VAL A 2 -5.96 -6.70 -2.20
CA VAL A 2 -4.68 -6.46 -2.91
C VAL A 2 -3.54 -6.83 -1.96
N LEU A 3 -2.51 -7.51 -2.48
CA LEU A 3 -1.30 -7.91 -1.76
C LEU A 3 -0.08 -7.46 -2.56
N GLY A 4 0.96 -6.98 -1.88
CA GLY A 4 2.16 -6.46 -2.53
C GLY A 4 3.23 -6.13 -1.49
N GLN A 5 4.48 -5.98 -1.94
CA GLN A 5 5.61 -5.62 -1.08
C GLN A 5 5.60 -4.14 -0.72
N SER A 6 5.36 -3.28 -1.72
CA SER A 6 5.22 -1.84 -1.56
C SER A 6 4.19 -1.32 -2.56
N PHE A 7 3.58 -0.17 -2.23
CA PHE A 7 2.61 0.49 -3.08
C PHE A 7 3.01 1.94 -3.27
N LEU A 8 2.84 2.45 -4.49
CA LEU A 8 3.05 3.87 -4.76
C LEU A 8 1.95 4.72 -4.12
N TYR A 9 2.24 6.01 -3.97
CA TYR A 9 1.27 6.99 -3.53
C TYR A 9 -0.01 6.91 -4.39
N LYS A 10 -1.16 6.83 -3.72
CA LYS A 10 -2.51 6.68 -4.30
C LYS A 10 -2.76 5.43 -5.17
N MET A 11 -1.78 4.55 -5.39
CA MET A 11 -1.88 3.41 -6.31
C MET A 11 -3.13 2.55 -6.08
N VAL A 12 -3.35 2.09 -4.84
CA VAL A 12 -4.50 1.21 -4.52
C VAL A 12 -5.83 1.93 -4.74
N ARG A 13 -5.92 3.22 -4.38
CA ARG A 13 -7.15 4.01 -4.53
C ARG A 13 -7.48 4.31 -5.98
N LEU A 14 -6.45 4.51 -6.81
CA LEU A 14 -6.61 4.67 -8.26
C LEU A 14 -7.07 3.37 -8.91
N MET A 15 -6.45 2.22 -8.57
CA MET A 15 -6.87 0.91 -9.09
C MET A 15 -8.34 0.61 -8.76
N VAL A 16 -8.74 0.75 -7.49
CA VAL A 16 -10.13 0.51 -7.07
C VAL A 16 -11.08 1.50 -7.74
N GLY A 17 -10.66 2.76 -7.88
CA GLY A 17 -11.40 3.80 -8.57
C GLY A 17 -11.74 3.45 -10.01
N THR A 18 -10.73 3.08 -10.79
CA THR A 18 -10.90 2.64 -12.18
C THR A 18 -11.78 1.40 -12.28
N LEU A 19 -11.59 0.42 -11.39
CA LEU A 19 -12.42 -0.80 -11.37
C LEU A 19 -13.89 -0.50 -11.09
N LEU A 20 -14.18 0.47 -10.21
CA LEU A 20 -15.55 0.91 -9.95
C LEU A 20 -16.18 1.58 -11.16
N ASP A 21 -15.43 2.44 -11.87
CA ASP A 21 -15.95 3.10 -13.07
C ASP A 21 -16.17 2.11 -14.23
N VAL A 22 -15.31 1.10 -14.38
CA VAL A 22 -15.52 -0.02 -15.32
C VAL A 22 -16.73 -0.85 -14.91
N GLY A 23 -16.85 -1.22 -13.63
CA GLY A 23 -18.00 -2.00 -13.12
C GLY A 23 -19.34 -1.25 -13.22
N ARG A 24 -19.31 0.08 -13.29
CA ARG A 24 -20.46 0.95 -13.54
C ARG A 24 -20.71 1.21 -15.03
N GLY A 25 -19.85 0.72 -15.93
CA GLY A 25 -19.96 0.93 -17.37
C GLY A 25 -19.58 2.33 -17.85
N LYS A 26 -18.89 3.14 -17.03
CA LYS A 26 -18.43 4.49 -17.43
C LYS A 26 -17.20 4.45 -18.34
N ILE A 27 -16.35 3.44 -18.16
CA ILE A 27 -15.09 3.26 -18.87
C ILE A 27 -15.08 1.83 -19.42
N PRO A 28 -14.61 1.58 -20.65
CA PRO A 28 -14.52 0.23 -21.17
C PRO A 28 -13.47 -0.60 -20.41
N PRO A 29 -13.67 -1.92 -20.29
CA PRO A 29 -12.77 -2.80 -19.55
C PRO A 29 -11.35 -2.82 -20.13
N ASP A 30 -11.22 -2.65 -21.46
CA ASP A 30 -9.93 -2.61 -22.16
C ASP A 30 -9.04 -1.44 -21.75
N THR A 31 -9.63 -0.38 -21.19
CA THR A 31 -8.89 0.78 -20.69
C THR A 31 -7.91 0.39 -19.59
N ILE A 32 -8.21 -0.62 -18.76
CA ILE A 32 -7.28 -1.07 -17.72
C ILE A 32 -6.00 -1.63 -18.34
N ALA A 33 -6.12 -2.44 -19.39
CA ALA A 33 -4.96 -2.98 -20.11
C ALA A 33 -4.13 -1.86 -20.75
N ASN A 34 -4.80 -0.85 -21.31
CA ASN A 34 -4.14 0.31 -21.90
C ASN A 34 -3.40 1.15 -20.86
N ILE A 35 -4.00 1.43 -19.70
CA ILE A 35 -3.34 2.16 -18.61
C ILE A 35 -2.05 1.43 -18.18
N LEU A 36 -2.10 0.10 -18.07
CA LEU A 36 -0.95 -0.69 -17.64
C LEU A 36 0.15 -0.76 -18.70
N SER A 37 -0.19 -0.69 -19.99
CA SER A 37 0.78 -0.72 -21.08
C SER A 37 1.42 0.64 -21.36
N THR A 38 0.64 1.73 -21.26
CA THR A 38 1.13 3.09 -21.56
C THR A 38 1.64 3.82 -20.32
N GLY A 39 1.18 3.45 -19.13
CA GLY A 39 1.42 4.20 -17.90
C GLY A 39 0.68 5.53 -17.85
N ASP A 40 -0.27 5.78 -18.76
CA ASP A 40 -0.96 7.06 -18.86
C ASP A 40 -1.98 7.24 -17.73
N THR A 41 -1.67 8.16 -16.82
CA THR A 41 -2.51 8.46 -15.66
C THR A 41 -3.78 9.25 -16.02
N LEU A 42 -3.88 9.82 -17.22
CA LEU A 42 -5.08 10.52 -17.69
C LEU A 42 -6.24 9.57 -17.99
N LEU A 43 -5.92 8.30 -18.31
CA LEU A 43 -6.90 7.26 -18.59
C LEU A 43 -7.47 6.62 -17.31
N VAL A 44 -6.88 6.93 -16.15
CA VAL A 44 -7.26 6.35 -14.85
C VAL A 44 -8.60 6.91 -14.39
N GLY A 45 -9.45 6.05 -13.83
CA GLY A 45 -10.77 6.43 -13.35
C GLY A 45 -10.74 7.27 -12.08
N THR A 46 -11.94 7.55 -11.57
CA THR A 46 -12.16 8.41 -10.39
C THR A 46 -11.41 7.86 -9.18
N THR A 47 -10.64 8.69 -8.48
CA THR A 47 -9.93 8.24 -7.27
C THR A 47 -10.91 7.78 -6.19
N ALA A 48 -10.79 6.53 -5.72
CA ALA A 48 -11.65 6.01 -4.67
C ALA A 48 -11.51 6.81 -3.35
N PRO A 49 -12.59 6.95 -2.56
CA PRO A 49 -12.53 7.67 -1.29
C PRO A 49 -11.59 6.98 -0.28
N ALA A 50 -10.97 7.77 0.60
CA ALA A 50 -9.93 7.28 1.52
C ALA A 50 -10.48 6.36 2.61
N HIS A 51 -11.70 6.62 3.10
CA HIS A 51 -12.32 5.91 4.22
C HIS A 51 -12.61 4.43 3.95
N GLY A 52 -12.55 3.99 2.69
CA GLY A 52 -12.76 2.59 2.31
C GLY A 52 -11.48 1.73 2.28
N LEU A 53 -10.31 2.34 2.48
CA LEU A 53 -9.02 1.64 2.45
C LEU A 53 -8.48 1.42 3.85
N PHE A 54 -8.18 0.16 4.19
CA PHE A 54 -7.57 -0.22 5.45
C PHE A 54 -6.45 -1.25 5.24
N LEU A 55 -5.40 -1.17 6.06
CA LEU A 55 -4.31 -2.14 6.09
C LEU A 55 -4.77 -3.39 6.85
N LYS A 56 -5.02 -4.48 6.13
CA LYS A 56 -5.56 -5.72 6.73
C LYS A 56 -4.51 -6.54 7.46
N LYS A 57 -3.34 -6.75 6.86
CA LYS A 57 -2.28 -7.62 7.38
C LYS A 57 -0.94 -7.22 6.76
N VAL A 58 0.12 -7.28 7.57
CA VAL A 58 1.51 -7.14 7.13
C VAL A 58 2.21 -8.48 7.37
N TYR A 59 3.00 -8.93 6.40
CA TYR A 59 3.80 -10.14 6.51
C TYR A 59 5.25 -9.76 6.78
N TYR A 60 5.77 -10.22 7.91
CA TYR A 60 7.19 -10.15 8.21
C TYR A 60 7.78 -11.54 7.93
N SER A 61 8.83 -11.61 7.11
CA SER A 61 9.72 -12.77 7.16
C SER A 61 10.31 -12.83 8.57
N GLU A 62 10.58 -14.05 9.08
CA GLU A 62 11.28 -14.27 10.35
C GLU A 62 12.29 -13.16 10.59
N ILE A 63 12.06 -12.37 11.65
CA ILE A 63 12.95 -11.28 12.04
C ILE A 63 14.32 -11.95 12.14
N GLN A 64 15.25 -11.59 11.24
CA GLN A 64 16.66 -11.85 11.49
C GLN A 64 16.90 -11.22 12.85
N LYS A 65 17.03 -12.06 13.89
CA LYS A 65 17.23 -11.62 15.26
C LYS A 65 18.39 -10.65 15.20
N ILE A 66 18.08 -9.35 15.25
CA ILE A 66 19.11 -8.34 15.26
C ILE A 66 19.78 -8.58 16.60
N SER A 67 21.00 -9.09 16.56
CA SER A 67 21.82 -9.21 17.75
C SER A 67 21.88 -7.80 18.37
N PRO A 68 21.69 -7.64 19.70
CA PRO A 68 21.78 -6.34 20.37
C PRO A 68 23.11 -5.59 20.18
N ALA A 69 24.08 -6.18 19.48
CA ALA A 69 25.40 -5.62 19.21
C ALA A 69 25.46 -4.67 17.99
N ASP A 70 24.45 -4.65 17.11
CA ASP A 70 24.50 -3.85 15.87
C ASP A 70 24.08 -2.38 16.12
N LYS A 71 25.00 -1.60 16.68
CA LYS A 71 24.87 -0.16 17.02
C LYS A 71 24.73 0.80 15.82
N LYS A 72 24.20 0.37 14.67
CA LYS A 72 24.11 1.21 13.46
C LYS A 72 22.70 1.43 12.91
N CYS A 73 21.67 0.86 13.54
CA CYS A 73 20.28 1.11 13.17
C CYS A 73 19.61 1.93 14.27
N ASN A 74 19.47 3.24 14.08
CA ASN A 74 18.70 4.15 14.95
C ASN A 74 17.18 3.92 14.87
N PHE A 75 16.74 2.72 14.51
CA PHE A 75 15.33 2.34 14.49
C PHE A 75 15.09 1.41 15.68
N LEU A 76 15.07 1.99 16.87
CA LEU A 76 14.46 1.32 18.01
C LEU A 76 12.98 1.14 17.67
N PRO A 77 12.43 -0.09 17.72
CA PRO A 77 11.01 -0.28 17.52
C PRO A 77 10.27 0.49 18.62
N LEU A 78 9.35 1.36 18.23
CA LEU A 78 8.57 2.23 19.13
C LEU A 78 7.85 1.45 20.25
N PHE A 79 7.64 0.14 20.06
CA PHE A 79 7.07 -0.76 21.06
C PHE A 79 7.99 -1.03 22.27
N ASP A 80 9.32 -0.95 22.12
CA ASP A 80 10.25 -1.23 23.22
C ASP A 80 10.42 -0.01 24.16
N VAL A 81 10.31 1.22 23.64
CA VAL A 81 10.42 2.45 24.45
C VAL A 81 9.20 2.66 25.37
N LEU A 82 8.03 2.14 25.00
CA LEU A 82 6.79 2.31 25.78
C LEU A 82 6.67 1.35 26.97
N ASN A 83 7.42 0.24 26.97
CA ASN A 83 7.39 -0.76 28.05
C ASN A 83 8.60 -0.67 29.00
N SER A 84 9.59 0.17 28.69
CA SER A 84 10.80 0.31 29.49
C SER A 84 10.73 1.35 30.61
N GLY A 85 9.53 1.79 31.01
CA GLY A 85 9.30 2.44 32.32
C GLY A 85 10.26 3.55 32.74
N GLU A 86 10.90 4.27 31.81
CA GLU A 86 11.78 5.39 32.12
C GLU A 86 11.01 6.71 31.95
N ILE A 87 10.36 7.12 33.04
CA ILE A 87 10.39 8.50 33.53
C ILE A 87 10.94 8.45 34.95
#